data_AF-A0A1R3UHZ5-F1
#
_entry.id   AF-A0A1R3UHZ5-F1
#
_cell.length_a   1.000
_cell.length_b   1.000
_cell.length_c   1.000
_cell.angle_alpha   90.00
_cell.angle_beta   90.00
_cell.angle_gamma   90.00
#
_symmetry.space_group_name_H-M   'P 1'
#
loop_
_entity.id
_entity.type
_entity.pdbx_description
1 polymer ?
#
loop_
_entity_poly.entity_id
_entity_poly.type
_entity_poly.pdbx_seq_one_letter_code
_entity_poly.pdbx_strand_id
1 'polypeptide(L)'
;MTHPIPAPRPSSDPLYRTRPGLPQCGLIVGPVCPSCAHPSCRRIRAECLPRLGGHLAEYRDEHAFAASLQARNRHLIIWYGEKTGSYWVASSTGLAEVPDAQTLTRLLTPEPPPAPTPPSPFLRPYLNPTNPNLNPVLI
;
A
#
# COMPACT_ATOMS: atom_id res chain seq x y z
N MET A 1 11.85 -46.26 -8.99
CA MET A 1 12.11 -45.05 -9.80
C MET A 1 13.57 -45.11 -10.24
N THR A 2 13.83 -45.60 -11.45
CA THR A 2 15.15 -46.15 -11.82
C THR A 2 15.72 -45.48 -13.07
N HIS A 3 15.63 -44.16 -13.17
CA HIS A 3 16.36 -43.42 -14.20
C HIS A 3 16.94 -42.13 -13.61
N PRO A 4 18.25 -42.08 -13.31
CA PRO A 4 18.90 -40.83 -12.93
C PRO A 4 18.91 -39.87 -14.13
N ILE A 5 18.76 -38.58 -13.84
CA ILE A 5 18.85 -37.54 -14.87
C ILE A 5 20.29 -37.55 -15.42
N PRO A 6 20.49 -37.60 -16.76
CA PRO A 6 21.83 -37.61 -17.35
C PRO A 6 22.61 -36.34 -16.97
N ALA A 7 23.91 -36.49 -16.72
CA ALA A 7 24.78 -35.37 -16.44
C ALA A 7 24.82 -34.39 -17.64
N PRO A 8 24.97 -33.07 -17.40
CA PRO A 8 25.12 -32.09 -18.46
C PRO A 8 26.32 -32.44 -19.37
N ARG A 9 26.16 -32.21 -20.68
CA ARG A 9 27.25 -32.43 -21.64
C ARG A 9 28.43 -31.48 -21.35
N PRO A 10 29.68 -31.95 -21.41
CA PRO A 10 30.85 -31.10 -21.26
C PRO A 10 30.98 -30.13 -22.45
N SER A 11 31.58 -28.97 -22.20
CA SER A 11 31.77 -27.90 -23.20
C SER A 11 32.65 -28.29 -24.39
N SER A 12 33.38 -29.40 -24.28
CA SER A 12 34.20 -29.98 -25.33
C SER A 12 33.42 -30.84 -26.34
N ASP A 13 32.14 -31.14 -26.08
CA ASP A 13 31.30 -31.92 -26.99
C ASP A 13 30.93 -31.06 -28.23
N PRO A 14 31.14 -31.52 -29.48
CA PRO A 14 30.77 -30.76 -30.68
C PRO A 14 29.26 -30.50 -30.83
N LEU A 15 28.43 -31.24 -30.09
CA LEU A 15 26.98 -31.01 -29.98
C LEU A 15 26.62 -30.18 -28.74
N TYR A 16 27.61 -29.67 -28.00
CA TYR A 16 27.41 -28.69 -26.94
C TYR A 16 26.84 -27.42 -27.55
N ARG A 17 25.52 -27.27 -27.50
CA ARG A 17 24.89 -25.97 -27.70
C ARG A 17 25.05 -25.20 -26.42
N THR A 18 25.86 -24.14 -26.45
CA THR A 18 25.78 -23.08 -25.45
C THR A 18 24.31 -22.68 -25.37
N ARG A 19 23.66 -22.95 -24.25
CA ARG A 19 22.30 -22.48 -24.02
C ARG A 19 22.38 -20.98 -24.26
N PRO A 20 21.63 -20.39 -25.22
CA PRO A 20 21.52 -18.95 -25.29
C PRO A 20 21.12 -18.54 -23.89
N GLY A 21 21.94 -17.74 -23.22
CA GLY A 21 21.54 -17.19 -21.94
C GLY A 21 20.14 -16.66 -22.15
N LEU A 22 19.18 -17.09 -21.31
CA LEU A 22 17.98 -16.30 -21.09
C LEU A 22 18.44 -14.85 -21.07
N PRO A 23 17.81 -13.95 -21.85
CA PRO A 23 18.32 -12.60 -22.03
C PRO A 23 18.73 -12.11 -20.66
N GLN A 24 20.04 -11.99 -20.43
CA GLN A 24 20.55 -11.30 -19.27
C GLN A 24 19.77 -10.01 -19.31
N CYS A 25 18.95 -9.75 -18.28
CA CYS A 25 18.16 -8.54 -18.19
C CYS A 25 19.06 -7.43 -18.66
N GLY A 26 18.81 -6.95 -19.88
CA GLY A 26 19.66 -5.97 -20.49
C GLY A 26 19.50 -4.80 -19.56
N LEU A 27 20.54 -4.52 -18.78
CA LEU A 27 20.67 -3.24 -18.13
C LEU A 27 20.33 -2.25 -19.24
N ILE A 28 19.24 -1.52 -19.07
CA ILE A 28 19.00 -0.37 -19.93
C ILE A 28 20.14 0.56 -19.55
N VAL A 29 21.28 0.43 -20.25
CA VAL A 29 22.43 1.33 -20.17
C VAL A 29 21.99 2.60 -20.90
N GLY A 30 20.99 3.25 -20.32
CA GLY A 30 20.61 4.61 -20.59
C GLY A 30 20.94 5.43 -19.34
N PRO A 31 20.98 6.77 -19.45
CA PRO A 31 21.18 7.63 -18.30
C PRO A 31 20.03 7.40 -17.30
N VAL A 32 20.31 6.68 -16.22
CA VAL A 32 19.41 6.64 -15.06
C VAL A 32 19.44 8.03 -14.46
N CYS A 33 18.30 8.72 -14.42
CA CYS A 33 18.30 10.03 -13.80
C CYS A 33 18.65 9.86 -12.30
N PRO A 34 19.56 10.66 -11.74
CA PRO A 34 19.96 10.51 -10.34
C PRO A 34 18.83 10.82 -9.35
N SER A 35 17.81 11.57 -9.78
CA SER A 35 16.78 12.14 -8.90
C SER A 35 15.34 11.98 -9.37
N CYS A 36 15.08 11.44 -10.56
CA CYS A 36 13.69 11.36 -11.04
C CYS A 36 12.89 10.29 -10.29
N ALA A 37 11.57 10.49 -10.19
CA ALA A 37 10.64 9.58 -9.53
C ALA A 37 10.08 8.48 -10.46
N HIS A 38 10.58 8.35 -11.69
CA HIS A 38 10.08 7.35 -12.63
C HIS A 38 10.32 5.93 -12.08
N PRO A 39 9.31 5.03 -12.12
CA PRO A 39 9.43 3.68 -11.56
C PRO A 39 10.62 2.89 -12.10
N SER A 40 10.91 3.00 -13.40
CA SER A 40 12.04 2.34 -14.05
C SER A 40 13.39 2.84 -13.52
N CYS A 41 13.57 4.17 -13.44
CA CYS A 41 14.81 4.77 -12.94
C CYS A 41 15.03 4.43 -11.46
N ARG A 42 13.97 4.51 -10.64
CA ARG A 42 14.05 4.14 -9.23
C ARG A 42 14.44 2.67 -9.05
N ARG A 43 13.84 1.76 -9.81
CA ARG A 43 14.17 0.33 -9.73
C ARG A 43 15.64 0.07 -10.06
N ILE A 44 16.16 0.68 -11.12
CA ILE A 44 17.57 0.55 -11.49
C ILE A 44 18.49 1.16 -10.42
N ARG A 45 18.17 2.35 -9.88
CA ARG A 45 18.93 2.94 -8.77
C ARG A 45 18.93 2.05 -7.53
N ALA A 46 17.77 1.48 -7.18
CA ALA A 46 17.61 0.61 -6.03
C ALA A 46 18.51 -0.63 -6.12
N GLU A 47 18.67 -1.21 -7.31
CA GLU A 47 19.58 -2.36 -7.55
C GLU A 47 21.05 -2.01 -7.27
N CYS A 48 21.45 -0.75 -7.49
CA CYS A 48 22.82 -0.28 -7.23
C CYS A 48 23.06 0.16 -5.78
N LEU A 49 22.02 0.25 -4.96
CA LEU A 49 22.10 0.76 -3.59
C LEU A 49 22.14 -0.36 -2.55
N PRO A 50 22.77 -0.14 -1.38
CA PRO A 50 22.84 -1.15 -0.34
C PRO A 50 21.46 -1.44 0.25
N ARG A 51 21.32 -2.65 0.81
CA ARG A 51 20.19 -2.99 1.68
C ARG A 51 20.45 -2.47 3.09
N LEU A 52 19.55 -1.67 3.62
CA LEU A 52 19.58 -1.12 4.98
C LEU A 52 18.45 -1.79 5.78
N GLY A 53 18.80 -2.57 6.79
CA GLY A 53 17.79 -3.25 7.63
C GLY A 53 16.89 -4.25 6.88
N GLY A 54 17.34 -4.80 5.76
CA GLY A 54 16.57 -5.73 4.92
C GLY A 54 15.83 -5.10 3.75
N HIS A 55 15.83 -3.77 3.64
CA HIS A 55 15.14 -3.00 2.59
C HIS A 55 16.13 -2.24 1.69
N LEU A 56 15.80 -2.01 0.42
CA LEU A 56 16.66 -1.23 -0.48
C LEU A 56 16.66 0.25 -0.04
N ALA A 57 17.86 0.88 0.01
CA ALA A 57 18.00 2.25 0.51
C ALA A 57 17.20 3.29 -0.31
N GLU A 58 16.97 3.05 -1.61
CA GLU A 58 16.15 3.90 -2.49
C GLU A 58 14.71 4.07 -1.98
N TYR A 59 14.16 3.08 -1.26
CA TYR A 59 12.76 3.04 -0.83
C TYR A 59 12.58 3.28 0.68
N ARG A 60 13.59 3.90 1.31
CA ARG A 60 13.59 4.15 2.76
C ARG A 60 12.36 4.96 3.21
N ASP A 61 12.02 6.00 2.45
CA ASP A 61 10.96 6.93 2.83
C ASP A 61 9.59 6.26 2.76
N GLU A 62 9.36 5.39 1.76
CA GLU A 62 8.13 4.61 1.63
C GLU A 62 7.95 3.62 2.78
N HIS A 63 9.03 2.96 3.21
CA HIS A 63 8.99 2.09 4.40
C HIS A 63 8.73 2.87 5.67
N ALA A 64 9.38 4.01 5.86
CA ALA A 64 9.14 4.88 7.00
C ALA A 64 7.69 5.40 7.02
N PHE A 65 7.15 5.74 5.85
CA PHE A 65 5.77 6.17 5.69
C PHE A 65 4.78 5.06 6.03
N ALA A 66 4.97 3.85 5.49
CA ALA A 66 4.16 2.68 5.83
C ALA A 66 4.17 2.38 7.33
N ALA A 67 5.35 2.41 7.96
CA ALA A 67 5.48 2.22 9.41
C ALA A 67 4.76 3.30 10.22
N SER A 68 4.77 4.56 9.75
CA SER A 68 4.05 5.66 10.40
C SER A 68 2.53 5.47 10.34
N LEU A 69 2.00 4.93 9.24
CA LEU A 69 0.59 4.61 9.09
C LEU A 69 0.20 3.40 9.93
N GLN A 70 1.06 2.38 9.96
CA GLN A 70 0.90 1.20 10.81
C GLN A 70 0.78 1.57 12.29
N ALA A 71 1.60 2.53 12.75
CA ALA A 71 1.57 3.00 14.13
C ALA A 71 0.23 3.65 14.53
N ARG A 72 -0.45 4.30 13.57
CA ARG A 72 -1.77 4.91 13.75
C ARG A 72 -2.91 3.89 13.59
N ASN A 73 -2.72 2.88 12.75
CA ASN A 73 -3.73 1.88 12.40
C ASN A 73 -3.30 0.47 12.85
N ARG A 74 -3.27 0.24 14.17
CA ARG A 74 -2.76 -1.02 14.76
C ARG A 74 -3.54 -2.29 14.38
N HIS A 75 -4.73 -2.15 13.80
CA HIS A 75 -5.59 -3.25 13.38
C HIS A 75 -5.34 -3.68 11.92
N LEU A 76 -4.47 -2.96 11.20
CA LEU A 76 -4.05 -3.27 9.83
C LEU A 76 -2.61 -3.80 9.85
N ILE A 77 -2.17 -4.40 8.75
CA ILE A 77 -0.77 -4.66 8.47
C ILE A 77 -0.44 -3.91 7.18
N ILE A 78 0.43 -2.91 7.27
CA ILE A 78 0.78 -1.99 6.18
C ILE A 78 2.27 -2.13 5.88
N TRP A 79 2.63 -2.34 4.61
CA TRP A 79 4.03 -2.40 4.17
C TRP A 79 4.21 -1.89 2.74
N TYR A 80 5.44 -1.56 2.36
CA TYR A 80 5.78 -1.19 0.98
C TYR A 80 6.39 -2.39 0.24
N GLY A 81 5.82 -2.72 -0.92
CA GLY A 81 6.28 -3.80 -1.78
C GLY A 81 7.30 -3.30 -2.80
N GLU A 82 8.59 -3.39 -2.49
CA GLU A 82 9.67 -2.88 -3.37
C GLU A 82 9.62 -3.45 -4.80
N LYS A 83 9.20 -4.72 -4.94
CA LYS A 83 9.10 -5.37 -6.26
C LYS A 83 7.98 -4.78 -7.10
N THR A 84 6.82 -4.50 -6.50
CA THR A 84 5.66 -3.92 -7.20
C THR A 84 5.74 -2.41 -7.30
N GLY A 85 6.40 -1.76 -6.35
CA GLY A 85 6.44 -0.30 -6.21
C GLY A 85 5.20 0.27 -5.51
N SER A 86 4.40 -0.58 -4.86
CA SER A 86 3.09 -0.25 -4.29
C SER A 86 3.06 -0.49 -2.78
N TYR A 87 2.13 0.17 -2.09
CA TYR A 87 1.77 -0.15 -0.71
C TYR A 87 0.81 -1.32 -0.66
N TRP A 88 0.95 -2.15 0.35
CA TRP A 88 0.07 -3.27 0.62
C TRP A 88 -0.54 -3.10 2.00
N VAL A 89 -1.84 -3.37 2.08
CA VAL A 89 -2.62 -3.28 3.31
C VAL A 89 -3.38 -4.58 3.49
N ALA A 90 -3.08 -5.32 4.55
CA ALA A 90 -3.91 -6.42 5.00
C ALA A 90 -4.80 -5.97 6.16
N SER A 91 -6.09 -6.29 6.06
CA SER A 91 -7.11 -6.10 7.08
C SER A 91 -7.80 -7.43 7.38
N SER A 92 -8.74 -7.43 8.33
CA SER A 92 -9.61 -8.58 8.57
C SER A 92 -10.50 -8.96 7.37
N THR A 93 -10.71 -8.03 6.43
CA THR A 93 -11.57 -8.25 5.26
C THR A 93 -10.80 -8.67 4.01
N GLY A 94 -9.48 -8.53 3.98
CA GLY A 94 -8.66 -8.99 2.87
C GLY A 94 -7.34 -8.23 2.71
N LEU A 95 -6.79 -8.34 1.50
CA LEU A 95 -5.53 -7.73 1.10
C LEU A 95 -5.77 -6.76 -0.05
N ALA A 96 -5.27 -5.54 0.06
CA ALA A 96 -5.37 -4.51 -0.96
C ALA A 96 -3.99 -3.99 -1.36
N GLU A 97 -3.79 -3.82 -2.66
CA GLU A 97 -2.65 -3.11 -3.24
C GLU A 97 -3.05 -1.65 -3.51
N VAL A 98 -2.20 -0.71 -3.12
CA VAL A 98 -2.41 0.73 -3.27
C VAL A 98 -1.17 1.35 -3.93
N PRO A 99 -1.31 2.00 -5.10
CA PRO A 99 -0.15 2.39 -5.91
C PRO A 99 0.66 3.56 -5.32
N ASP A 100 0.04 4.41 -4.52
CA ASP A 100 0.67 5.65 -4.05
C ASP A 100 0.27 6.03 -2.62
N ALA A 101 1.13 6.84 -1.98
CA ALA A 101 0.97 7.27 -0.60
C ALA A 101 -0.27 8.15 -0.38
N GLN A 102 -0.67 8.93 -1.38
CA GLN A 102 -1.80 9.85 -1.26
C GLN A 102 -3.11 9.06 -1.23
N THR A 103 -3.27 8.11 -2.14
CA THR A 103 -4.40 7.17 -2.18
C THR A 103 -4.46 6.37 -0.89
N LEU A 104 -3.32 5.86 -0.39
CA LEU A 104 -3.29 5.13 0.87
C LEU A 104 -3.75 6.00 2.05
N THR A 105 -3.29 7.25 2.13
CA THR A 105 -3.69 8.18 3.19
C THR A 105 -5.20 8.45 3.13
N ARG A 106 -5.75 8.68 1.94
CA ARG A 106 -7.19 8.92 1.76
C ARG A 106 -8.02 7.71 2.21
N LEU A 107 -7.61 6.50 1.84
CA LEU A 107 -8.32 5.28 2.23
C LEU A 107 -8.31 5.02 3.74
N LEU A 108 -7.24 5.43 4.43
CA LEU A 108 -7.09 5.26 5.87
C LEU A 108 -7.59 6.45 6.68
N THR A 109 -8.07 7.51 6.02
CA THR A 109 -8.62 8.67 6.71
C THR A 109 -10.06 8.33 7.10
N PRO A 110 -10.41 8.34 8.40
CA PRO A 110 -11.78 8.07 8.83
C PRO A 110 -12.71 9.12 8.23
N GLU A 111 -13.91 8.69 7.83
CA GLU A 111 -14.94 9.60 7.37
C GLU A 111 -15.29 10.57 8.51
N PRO A 112 -15.38 11.89 8.23
CA PRO A 112 -15.78 12.83 9.25
C PRO A 112 -17.16 12.42 9.81
N PRO A 113 -17.39 12.54 11.13
CA PRO A 113 -18.69 12.27 11.68
C PRO A 113 -19.73 13.14 10.98
N PRO A 114 -20.96 12.63 10.76
CA PRO A 114 -22.02 13.42 10.17
C PRO A 114 -22.16 14.72 10.97
N ALA A 115 -22.28 15.84 10.25
CA ALA A 115 -22.51 17.13 10.89
C ALA A 115 -23.68 16.99 11.88
N PRO A 116 -23.59 17.59 13.08
CA PRO A 116 -24.70 17.57 14.03
C PRO A 116 -25.94 18.05 13.29
N THR A 117 -26.98 17.20 13.26
CA THR A 117 -28.26 17.56 12.68
C THR A 117 -28.69 18.86 13.36
N PRO A 118 -28.94 19.95 12.60
CA PRO A 118 -29.46 21.15 13.22
C PRO A 118 -30.75 20.75 13.96
N PRO A 119 -30.99 21.28 15.17
CA PRO A 119 -32.21 20.99 15.89
C PRO A 119 -33.38 21.26 14.95
N SER A 120 -34.23 20.26 14.74
CA SER A 120 -35.36 20.39 13.83
C SER A 120 -36.17 21.63 14.23
N PRO A 121 -36.39 22.60 13.33
CA PRO A 121 -37.20 23.77 13.65
C PRO A 121 -38.67 23.40 13.94
N PHE A 122 -39.05 22.13 13.73
CA PHE A 122 -40.39 21.62 13.93
C PHE A 122 -40.58 20.82 15.23
N LEU A 123 -39.55 20.66 16.07
CA LEU A 123 -39.74 20.17 17.45
C LEU A 123 -40.32 21.30 18.31
N ARG A 124 -41.63 21.52 18.14
CA ARG A 124 -42.42 22.42 19.01
C ARG A 124 -42.51 21.79 20.41
N PRO A 125 -41.98 22.41 21.48
CA PRO A 125 -41.97 21.82 22.82
C PRO A 125 -43.35 21.67 23.50
N TYR A 126 -44.42 22.22 22.92
CA TYR A 126 -45.68 22.45 23.62
C TYR A 126 -46.85 21.55 23.20
N LEU A 127 -46.64 20.59 22.29
CA LEU A 127 -47.69 19.64 21.92
C LEU A 127 -47.36 18.26 22.48
N ASN A 128 -47.37 18.18 23.82
CA ASN A 128 -47.48 16.89 24.50
C ASN A 128 -48.93 16.73 24.98
N PRO A 129 -49.81 16.02 24.24
CA PRO A 129 -51.25 15.93 24.55
C PRO A 129 -51.57 15.06 25.78
N THR A 130 -50.57 14.61 26.54
CA THR A 130 -50.73 13.71 27.69
C THR A 130 -50.51 14.36 29.06
N ASN A 131 -50.35 15.68 29.17
CA ASN A 131 -50.23 16.33 30.48
C ASN A 131 -51.56 16.98 30.94
N PRO A 132 -52.34 16.35 31.84
CA PRO A 132 -53.62 16.88 32.32
C PRO A 132 -53.48 17.99 33.38
N ASN A 133 -52.30 18.62 33.53
CA ASN A 133 -52.00 19.45 34.70
C ASN A 133 -51.48 20.85 34.38
N LEU A 134 -52.25 21.64 33.62
CA LEU A 134 -52.01 23.08 33.51
C LEU A 134 -53.33 23.84 33.68
N ASN A 135 -53.54 24.36 34.90
CA ASN A 135 -54.54 25.39 35.19
C ASN A 135 -54.17 26.69 34.45
N PRO A 136 -55.14 27.41 33.86
CA PRO A 136 -54.87 28.69 33.24
C PRO A 136 -54.75 29.77 34.32
N VAL A 137 -53.62 30.48 34.35
CA VAL A 137 -53.52 31.77 35.06
C VAL A 137 -53.98 32.84 34.08
N LEU A 138 -55.16 33.40 34.35
CA LEU A 138 -55.67 34.63 33.75
C LEU A 138 -54.87 35.82 34.30
N ILE A 139 -54.28 36.63 33.41
CA ILE A 139 -54.17 38.09 33.53
C ILE A 139 -54.26 38.67 32.11
#